data_AF-A0A3G6S4U2-F1
#
_entry.id   AF-A0A3G6S4U2-F1
#
_cell.length_a   1.000
_cell.length_b   1.000
_cell.length_c   1.000
_cell.angle_alpha   90.00
_cell.angle_beta   90.00
_cell.angle_gamma   90.00
#
_symmetry.space_group_name_H-M   'P 1'
#
loop_
_entity.id
_entity.type
_entity.pdbx_description
1 polymer ?
#
loop_
_entity_poly.entity_id
_entity_poly.type
_entity_poly.pdbx_seq_one_letter_code
_entity_poly.pdbx_strand_id
1 'polypeptide(L)'
;MSNFQIGDLISLKNHPYSLNQKTKIGANALMTPPLMVVTEILKQNKFNPDSENEEKLLGQVLGTFYNSKNCNYEKFWFNIDEIIPITSAEKENIEEDIAGKKTVPTELTTVKKEYKGKQVILSTADAELGKKKISWSEEGDKEKFRTESYMDFLPPVMTVIDVVENSKFLKDRRDPKDGTLKKDSCKFLLKCKWFNPSKQSFSEDFIPFNIVEEVIFDQEKIDIIQLGMSGSKLFKIPKITPFEGHPKSQINNTLVEIINIILLNHKVRIVYSDYFSKKVKSAYLQDFDFESTKFQITDLAKNKFPDYSSSVFNDIKKLSWEQDKFYEINYTDRKGRFTQRIITNCSTSTFENEDEIEETFIIANCLLRKGDIRHFRLKNIIERSTLTKDFENLIM
;
A
#
# COMPACT_ATOMS: atom_id res chain seq x y z
N MET A 1 -20.64 5.45 26.62
CA MET A 1 -20.53 6.57 25.66
C MET A 1 -19.10 6.60 25.14
N SER A 2 -18.90 6.56 23.83
CA SER A 2 -17.59 6.71 23.21
C SER A 2 -17.04 8.10 23.57
N ASN A 3 -15.92 8.15 24.29
CA ASN A 3 -15.20 9.40 24.52
C ASN A 3 -14.36 9.70 23.28
N PHE A 4 -14.86 10.56 22.41
CA PHE A 4 -14.08 11.10 21.30
C PHE A 4 -12.98 12.03 21.81
N GLN A 5 -11.87 12.06 21.08
CA GLN A 5 -10.74 12.96 21.28
C GLN A 5 -10.47 13.75 20.00
N ILE A 6 -9.83 14.92 20.14
CA ILE A 6 -9.41 15.71 18.98
C ILE A 6 -8.34 14.90 18.23
N GLY A 7 -8.52 14.74 16.91
CA GLY A 7 -7.71 13.87 16.06
C GLY A 7 -8.34 12.51 15.76
N ASP A 8 -9.44 12.14 16.41
CA ASP A 8 -10.15 10.90 16.06
C ASP A 8 -10.81 11.01 14.68
N LEU A 9 -10.72 9.92 13.91
CA LEU A 9 -11.42 9.78 12.63
C LEU A 9 -12.85 9.32 12.87
N ILE A 10 -13.80 9.98 12.22
CA ILE A 10 -15.23 9.73 12.35
C ILE A 10 -15.90 9.79 10.98
N SER A 11 -17.08 9.18 10.87
CA SER A 11 -17.99 9.41 9.75
C SER A 11 -19.44 9.35 10.24
N LEU A 12 -20.40 9.60 9.35
CA LEU A 12 -21.81 9.46 9.66
C LEU A 12 -22.21 7.97 9.72
N LYS A 13 -23.24 7.66 10.51
CA LYS A 13 -23.78 6.28 10.62
C LYS A 13 -24.19 5.65 9.29
N ASN A 14 -24.62 6.46 8.32
CA ASN A 14 -24.98 6.00 6.98
C ASN A 14 -23.77 5.79 6.05
N HIS A 15 -22.54 5.99 6.53
CA HIS A 15 -21.35 5.71 5.74
C HIS A 15 -21.15 4.19 5.56
N PRO A 16 -20.75 3.69 4.37
CA PRO A 16 -20.56 2.26 4.11
C PRO A 16 -19.57 1.55 5.04
N TYR A 17 -18.61 2.30 5.60
CA TYR A 17 -17.67 1.75 6.59
C TYR A 17 -18.29 1.43 7.94
N SER A 18 -19.55 1.78 8.18
CA SER A 18 -20.34 1.25 9.30
C SER A 18 -20.45 -0.28 9.27
N LEU A 19 -20.40 -0.89 8.08
CA LEU A 19 -20.42 -2.34 7.91
C LEU A 19 -19.02 -2.93 8.12
N ASN A 20 -18.05 -2.42 7.36
CA ASN A 20 -16.65 -2.82 7.38
C ASN A 20 -15.82 -1.77 6.61
N GLN A 21 -14.60 -1.48 7.04
CA GLN A 21 -13.71 -0.55 6.33
C GLN A 21 -13.24 -1.03 4.95
N LYS A 22 -13.35 -2.33 4.67
CA LYS A 22 -13.07 -2.92 3.35
C LYS A 22 -14.29 -2.88 2.41
N THR A 23 -15.42 -2.32 2.86
CA THR A 23 -16.65 -2.23 2.08
C THR A 23 -16.43 -1.37 0.84
N LYS A 24 -16.83 -1.90 -0.33
CA LYS A 24 -16.79 -1.17 -1.59
C LYS A 24 -18.12 -0.49 -1.87
N ILE A 25 -18.08 0.65 -2.55
CA ILE A 25 -19.25 1.50 -2.83
C ILE A 25 -19.81 1.15 -4.22
N GLY A 26 -20.94 0.44 -4.28
CA GLY A 26 -21.50 -0.02 -5.57
C GLY A 26 -22.45 0.95 -6.26
N ALA A 27 -23.28 1.67 -5.51
CA ALA A 27 -24.26 2.58 -6.07
C ALA A 27 -23.63 3.96 -6.41
N ASN A 28 -24.43 5.02 -6.39
CA ASN A 28 -23.92 6.37 -6.59
C ASN A 28 -22.96 6.79 -5.47
N ALA A 29 -21.66 6.72 -5.75
CA ALA A 29 -20.62 7.06 -4.78
C ALA A 29 -20.69 8.51 -4.28
N LEU A 30 -21.28 9.43 -5.06
CA LEU A 30 -21.46 10.84 -4.70
C LEU A 30 -22.35 11.04 -3.46
N MET A 31 -23.16 10.03 -3.10
CA MET A 31 -24.00 10.07 -1.90
C MET A 31 -23.27 9.55 -0.66
N THR A 32 -21.99 9.17 -0.78
CA THR A 32 -21.20 8.67 0.33
C THR A 32 -20.70 9.85 1.17
N PRO A 33 -20.98 9.89 2.49
CA PRO A 33 -20.43 10.93 3.36
C PRO A 33 -18.89 10.96 3.34
N PRO A 34 -18.27 12.10 3.65
CA PRO A 34 -16.83 12.17 3.88
C PRO A 34 -16.42 11.39 5.14
N LEU A 35 -15.15 10.99 5.20
CA LEU A 35 -14.48 10.75 6.48
C LEU A 35 -14.01 12.10 7.01
N MET A 36 -14.15 12.26 8.31
CA MET A 36 -13.89 13.52 8.99
C MET A 36 -12.94 13.28 10.15
N VAL A 37 -12.25 14.32 10.57
CA VAL A 37 -11.46 14.30 11.80
C VAL A 37 -12.07 15.25 12.82
N VAL A 38 -12.13 14.80 14.08
CA VAL A 38 -12.62 15.61 15.20
C VAL A 38 -11.64 16.75 15.47
N THR A 39 -12.13 17.99 15.41
CA THR A 39 -11.32 19.20 15.61
C THR A 39 -11.66 19.95 16.89
N GLU A 40 -12.92 19.92 17.28
CA GLU A 40 -13.42 20.51 18.53
C GLU A 40 -14.48 19.60 19.14
N ILE A 41 -14.60 19.63 20.46
CA ILE A 41 -15.60 18.86 21.20
C ILE A 41 -16.34 19.82 22.11
N LEU A 42 -17.67 19.86 21.98
CA LEU A 42 -18.53 20.65 22.83
C LEU A 42 -19.21 19.72 23.84
N LYS A 43 -18.86 19.88 25.12
CA LYS A 43 -19.48 19.18 26.22
C LYS A 43 -20.72 19.96 26.66
N GLN A 44 -21.90 19.42 26.38
CA GLN A 44 -23.14 20.01 26.85
C GLN A 44 -23.50 19.43 28.22
N ASN A 45 -23.62 20.30 29.23
CA ASN A 45 -24.18 19.97 30.54
C ASN A 45 -25.63 20.45 30.68
N LYS A 46 -26.25 20.88 29.57
CA LYS A 46 -27.61 21.42 29.56
C LYS A 46 -28.61 20.28 29.39
N PHE A 47 -29.72 20.37 30.11
CA PHE A 47 -30.86 19.48 29.96
C PHE A 47 -31.69 19.88 28.75
N ASN A 48 -32.26 18.89 28.06
CA ASN A 48 -33.15 19.10 26.94
C ASN A 48 -34.44 19.76 27.46
N PRO A 49 -34.74 21.01 27.07
CA PRO A 49 -35.91 21.73 27.59
C PRO A 49 -37.24 21.08 27.19
N ASP A 50 -37.25 20.22 26.17
CA ASP A 50 -38.43 19.55 25.64
C ASP A 50 -38.61 18.12 26.20
N SER A 51 -37.69 17.64 27.05
CA SER A 51 -37.76 16.32 27.67
C SER A 51 -38.39 16.41 29.06
N GLU A 52 -39.49 15.70 29.29
CA GLU A 52 -40.11 15.55 30.62
C GLU A 52 -39.17 14.91 31.66
N ASN A 53 -38.08 14.26 31.21
CA ASN A 53 -37.19 13.44 32.03
C ASN A 53 -35.81 14.07 32.32
N GLU A 54 -35.61 15.37 32.07
CA GLU A 54 -34.29 16.02 32.22
C GLU A 54 -33.18 15.24 31.50
N GLU A 55 -33.41 14.84 30.24
CA GLU A 55 -32.35 14.20 29.45
C GLU A 55 -31.24 15.21 29.16
N LYS A 56 -29.98 14.84 29.46
CA LYS A 56 -28.83 15.68 29.11
C LYS A 56 -28.69 15.75 27.59
N LEU A 57 -28.53 16.96 27.05
CA LEU A 57 -28.18 17.15 25.65
C LEU A 57 -26.88 16.41 25.36
N LEU A 58 -26.88 15.63 24.27
CA LEU A 58 -25.71 14.91 23.83
C LEU A 58 -24.59 15.90 23.49
N GLY A 59 -23.34 15.51 23.77
CA GLY A 59 -22.19 16.28 23.33
C GLY A 59 -22.17 16.41 21.81
N GLN A 60 -21.52 17.46 21.32
CA GLN A 60 -21.34 17.68 19.89
C GLN A 60 -19.87 17.66 19.53
N VAL A 61 -19.55 17.24 18.32
CA VAL A 61 -18.19 17.25 17.78
C VAL A 61 -18.15 18.05 16.49
N LEU A 62 -17.07 18.80 16.29
CA LEU A 62 -16.81 19.50 15.03
C LEU A 62 -15.95 18.62 14.14
N GLY A 63 -16.58 18.02 13.13
CA GLY A 63 -15.89 17.27 12.09
C GLY A 63 -15.30 18.23 11.04
N THR A 64 -14.04 18.03 10.68
CA THR A 64 -13.40 18.71 9.54
C THR A 64 -13.06 17.69 8.46
N PHE A 65 -13.34 18.03 7.20
CA PHE A 65 -12.96 17.25 6.03
C PHE A 65 -12.58 18.16 4.86
N TYR A 66 -11.95 17.60 3.83
CA TYR A 66 -11.67 18.30 2.59
C TYR A 66 -12.74 17.97 1.55
N ASN A 67 -13.27 18.99 0.88
CA ASN A 67 -14.19 18.83 -0.22
C ASN A 67 -13.45 19.11 -1.54
N SER A 68 -13.17 18.08 -2.33
CA SER A 68 -12.42 18.23 -3.60
C SER A 68 -13.20 19.04 -4.64
N LYS A 69 -14.54 19.07 -4.58
CA LYS A 69 -15.36 19.86 -5.50
C LYS A 69 -15.20 21.36 -5.26
N ASN A 70 -15.21 21.77 -3.99
CA ASN A 70 -15.07 23.17 -3.58
C ASN A 70 -13.59 23.57 -3.34
N CYS A 71 -12.70 22.58 -3.33
CA CYS A 71 -11.27 22.70 -3.06
C CYS A 71 -10.95 23.39 -1.72
N ASN A 72 -11.78 23.18 -0.71
CA ASN A 72 -11.71 23.82 0.61
C ASN A 72 -11.88 22.80 1.75
N TYR A 73 -11.48 23.22 2.95
CA TYR A 73 -11.80 22.50 4.18
C TYR A 73 -13.15 22.96 4.71
N GLU A 74 -14.04 22.01 4.96
CA GLU A 74 -15.38 22.26 5.50
C GLU A 74 -15.48 21.74 6.93
N LYS A 75 -16.28 22.43 7.74
CA LYS A 75 -16.41 22.16 9.18
C LYS A 75 -17.89 22.12 9.54
N PHE A 76 -18.34 21.03 10.16
CA PHE A 76 -19.73 20.83 10.57
C PHE A 76 -19.84 20.22 11.96
N TRP A 77 -20.80 20.73 12.74
CA TRP A 77 -21.12 20.20 14.07
C TRP A 77 -22.07 19.02 13.92
N PHE A 78 -21.73 17.91 14.57
CA PHE A 78 -22.54 16.69 14.61
C PHE A 78 -22.84 16.32 16.05
N ASN A 79 -24.01 15.74 16.28
CA ASN A 79 -24.31 15.12 17.56
C ASN A 79 -23.55 13.79 17.67
N ILE A 80 -23.12 13.42 18.88
CA ILE A 80 -22.35 12.19 19.13
C ILE A 80 -23.07 10.92 18.68
N ASP A 81 -24.39 10.93 18.62
CA ASP A 81 -25.22 9.83 18.16
C ASP A 81 -25.39 9.77 16.63
N GLU A 82 -24.97 10.78 15.86
CA GLU A 82 -25.05 10.75 14.39
C GLU A 82 -23.81 10.09 13.75
N ILE A 83 -22.76 9.93 14.54
CA ILE A 83 -21.42 9.57 14.07
C ILE A 83 -21.00 8.17 14.52
N ILE A 84 -20.03 7.63 13.79
CA ILE A 84 -19.31 6.40 14.10
C ILE A 84 -17.81 6.66 14.09
N PRO A 85 -17.03 6.03 14.97
CA PRO A 85 -15.58 6.05 14.89
C PRO A 85 -15.10 5.24 13.68
N ILE A 86 -14.00 5.70 13.08
CA ILE A 86 -13.30 4.99 12.01
C ILE A 86 -11.90 4.65 12.53
N THR A 87 -11.60 3.37 12.69
CA THR A 87 -10.25 2.92 13.02
C THR A 87 -9.35 3.16 11.80
N SER A 88 -8.18 3.78 11.95
CA SER A 88 -7.18 3.73 10.88
C SER A 88 -6.63 2.30 10.81
N ALA A 89 -6.47 1.73 9.60
CA ALA A 89 -5.96 0.37 9.41
C ALA A 89 -4.56 0.15 10.01
N GLU A 90 -3.78 1.23 10.21
CA GLU A 90 -2.48 1.20 10.87
C GLU A 90 -2.57 0.98 12.40
N LYS A 91 -3.71 1.28 13.04
CA LYS A 91 -3.92 1.04 14.47
C LYS A 91 -4.26 -0.42 14.81
N GLU A 92 -4.65 -1.25 13.84
CA GLU A 92 -4.91 -2.68 14.08
C GLU A 92 -3.62 -3.50 14.30
N ASN A 93 -2.45 -2.98 13.90
CA ASN A 93 -1.15 -3.64 14.09
C ASN A 93 -0.31 -3.02 15.22
N ILE A 94 -0.89 -2.15 16.06
CA ILE A 94 -0.25 -1.58 17.25
C ILE A 94 -1.06 -2.05 18.47
N GLU A 95 -1.21 -3.37 18.62
CA GLU A 95 -1.36 -3.94 19.94
C GLU A 95 0.05 -4.10 20.52
N GLU A 96 0.31 -3.36 21.59
CA GLU A 96 1.56 -3.37 22.35
C GLU A 96 2.79 -2.77 21.65
N ASP A 97 2.78 -1.46 21.40
CA ASP A 97 3.95 -0.67 21.79
C ASP A 97 3.67 0.84 21.89
N ILE A 98 4.12 1.41 23.00
CA ILE A 98 4.13 2.83 23.37
C ILE A 98 2.80 3.35 23.96
N ALA A 99 2.63 3.05 25.25
CA ALA A 99 1.99 3.91 26.25
C ALA A 99 2.74 5.26 26.43
N GLY A 100 3.12 5.91 25.33
CA GLY A 100 3.56 7.28 25.28
C GLY A 100 2.37 8.12 24.89
N LYS A 101 1.62 8.64 25.87
CA LYS A 101 0.76 9.80 25.64
C LYS A 101 1.61 10.82 24.87
N LYS A 102 1.31 11.10 23.60
CA LYS A 102 1.89 12.25 22.89
C LYS A 102 1.66 13.45 23.81
N THR A 103 2.71 13.89 24.49
CA THR A 103 2.64 15.06 25.36
C THR A 103 2.30 16.22 24.44
N VAL A 104 1.08 16.75 24.57
CA VAL A 104 0.64 17.93 23.84
C VAL A 104 1.69 18.99 24.08
N PRO A 105 2.41 19.45 23.04
CA PRO A 105 3.46 20.45 23.22
C PRO A 105 2.88 21.65 23.98
N THR A 106 3.59 22.14 24.99
CA THR A 106 3.08 23.24 25.82
C THR A 106 3.44 24.60 25.23
N GLU A 107 4.51 24.65 24.43
CA GLU A 107 5.14 25.87 23.91
C GLU A 107 5.03 26.01 22.38
N LEU A 108 4.75 27.24 21.92
CA LEU A 108 4.65 27.59 20.51
C LEU A 108 5.97 27.36 19.74
N THR A 109 7.09 27.63 20.40
CA THR A 109 8.46 27.49 19.84
C THR A 109 8.74 26.05 19.41
N THR A 110 8.33 25.07 20.20
CA THR A 110 8.50 23.64 19.91
C THR A 110 7.69 23.25 18.67
N VAL A 111 6.40 23.58 18.63
CA VAL A 111 5.53 23.25 17.49
C VAL A 111 6.00 23.95 16.21
N LYS A 112 6.46 25.20 16.33
CA LYS A 112 7.01 25.96 15.20
C LYS A 112 8.28 25.33 14.67
N LYS A 113 9.19 24.85 15.52
CA LYS A 113 10.40 24.13 15.11
C LYS A 113 10.05 22.79 14.46
N GLU A 114 9.04 22.10 14.98
CA GLU A 114 8.62 20.78 14.51
C GLU A 114 7.94 20.82 13.15
N TYR A 115 7.04 21.78 12.90
CA TYR A 115 6.17 21.76 11.72
C TYR A 115 6.51 22.78 10.64
N LYS A 116 7.17 23.91 10.96
CA LYS A 116 7.35 25.00 9.99
C LYS A 116 8.19 24.53 8.80
N GLY A 117 7.70 24.78 7.59
CA GLY A 117 8.35 24.40 6.33
C GLY A 117 8.11 22.94 5.92
N LYS A 118 7.52 22.12 6.78
CA LYS A 118 7.22 20.72 6.47
C LYS A 118 5.95 20.57 5.62
N GLN A 119 5.86 19.43 4.96
CA GLN A 119 4.64 18.98 4.28
C GLN A 119 3.78 18.18 5.25
N VAL A 120 2.49 18.49 5.27
CA VAL A 120 1.51 17.83 6.12
C VAL A 120 0.26 17.51 5.32
N ILE A 121 -0.50 16.52 5.77
CA ILE A 121 -1.77 16.14 5.18
C ILE A 121 -2.80 15.86 6.29
N LEU A 122 -4.09 16.00 6.01
CA LEU A 122 -5.13 15.66 6.98
C LEU A 122 -5.10 14.15 7.25
N SER A 123 -5.20 13.74 8.51
CA SER A 123 -5.19 12.32 8.95
C SER A 123 -6.24 11.42 8.30
N THR A 124 -7.27 12.00 7.66
CA THR A 124 -8.27 11.23 6.88
C THR A 124 -7.69 10.71 5.56
N ALA A 125 -6.54 11.20 5.10
CA ALA A 125 -6.02 10.97 3.75
C ALA A 125 -5.89 9.50 3.37
N ASP A 126 -5.36 8.67 4.28
CA ASP A 126 -5.17 7.24 4.01
C ASP A 126 -6.49 6.48 3.90
N ALA A 127 -7.42 6.79 4.80
CA ALA A 127 -8.73 6.17 4.81
C ALA A 127 -9.56 6.59 3.58
N GLU A 128 -9.40 7.85 3.13
CA GLU A 128 -9.99 8.36 1.89
C GLU A 128 -9.34 7.70 0.65
N LEU A 129 -8.00 7.62 0.58
CA LEU A 129 -7.25 6.97 -0.50
C LEU A 129 -7.63 5.48 -0.67
N GLY A 130 -8.00 4.85 0.44
CA GLY A 130 -8.50 3.47 0.50
C GLY A 130 -9.87 3.25 -0.12
N LYS A 131 -10.73 4.28 -0.22
CA LYS A 131 -12.10 4.14 -0.74
C LYS A 131 -12.12 3.63 -2.17
N LYS A 132 -12.93 2.61 -2.41
CA LYS A 132 -13.15 2.01 -3.73
C LYS A 132 -14.62 2.06 -4.10
N LYS A 133 -14.90 2.56 -5.30
CA LYS A 133 -16.20 2.42 -5.96
C LYS A 133 -16.17 1.22 -6.91
N ILE A 134 -17.30 0.53 -7.06
CA ILE A 134 -17.46 -0.55 -8.03
C ILE A 134 -18.58 -0.22 -8.98
N SER A 135 -18.41 -0.57 -10.25
CA SER A 135 -19.50 -0.75 -11.18
C SER A 135 -19.60 -2.23 -11.52
N TRP A 136 -20.83 -2.73 -11.70
CA TRP A 136 -21.06 -4.09 -12.16
C TRP A 136 -21.80 -4.07 -13.49
N SER A 137 -21.51 -5.08 -14.31
CA SER A 137 -22.20 -5.35 -15.56
C SER A 137 -22.39 -6.85 -15.69
N GLU A 138 -23.54 -7.27 -16.21
CA GLU A 138 -23.79 -8.66 -16.57
C GLU A 138 -23.32 -8.92 -18.00
N GLU A 139 -22.50 -9.95 -18.18
CA GLU A 139 -22.06 -10.40 -19.50
C GLU A 139 -22.28 -11.93 -19.58
N GLY A 140 -23.47 -12.32 -20.03
CA GLY A 140 -23.98 -13.69 -19.93
C GLY A 140 -24.28 -14.06 -18.47
N ASP A 141 -23.97 -15.30 -18.06
CA ASP A 141 -24.18 -15.78 -16.67
C ASP A 141 -23.07 -15.32 -15.68
N LYS A 142 -22.26 -14.33 -16.06
CA LYS A 142 -21.15 -13.85 -15.24
C LYS A 142 -21.28 -12.36 -14.97
N GLU A 143 -21.29 -12.03 -13.69
CA GLU A 143 -21.13 -10.67 -13.22
C GLU A 143 -19.65 -10.25 -13.36
N LYS A 144 -19.42 -9.13 -14.04
CA LYS A 144 -18.12 -8.47 -14.08
C LYS A 144 -18.16 -7.24 -13.18
N PHE A 145 -17.20 -7.16 -12.26
CA PHE A 145 -17.00 -6.02 -11.38
C PHE A 145 -15.78 -5.22 -11.83
N ARG A 146 -15.97 -3.93 -12.09
CA ARG A 146 -14.88 -2.97 -12.29
C ARG A 146 -14.72 -2.15 -11.01
N THR A 147 -13.52 -2.15 -10.44
CA THR A 147 -13.20 -1.39 -9.21
C THR A 147 -12.37 -0.16 -9.56
N GLU A 148 -12.76 1.00 -9.06
CA GLU A 148 -12.05 2.27 -9.22
C GLU A 148 -11.84 2.93 -7.86
N SER A 149 -10.86 3.83 -7.75
CA SER A 149 -10.68 4.65 -6.54
C SER A 149 -11.75 5.75 -6.47
N TYR A 150 -12.16 6.11 -5.26
CA TYR A 150 -13.08 7.23 -5.00
C TYR A 150 -12.34 8.32 -4.22
N MET A 151 -12.23 9.53 -4.76
CA MET A 151 -11.28 10.57 -4.31
C MET A 151 -11.93 11.94 -4.03
N ASP A 152 -13.26 12.03 -3.96
CA ASP A 152 -13.97 13.31 -3.86
C ASP A 152 -13.72 14.06 -2.54
N PHE A 153 -13.19 13.37 -1.53
CA PHE A 153 -12.85 13.94 -0.22
C PHE A 153 -11.37 13.75 0.13
N LEU A 154 -10.52 13.39 -0.85
CA LEU A 154 -9.09 13.22 -0.62
C LEU A 154 -8.43 14.58 -0.37
N PRO A 155 -7.88 14.84 0.83
CA PRO A 155 -7.22 16.09 1.14
C PRO A 155 -5.91 16.26 0.35
N PRO A 156 -5.54 17.48 -0.05
CA PRO A 156 -4.27 17.76 -0.71
C PRO A 156 -3.13 17.76 0.31
N VAL A 157 -1.91 17.48 -0.15
CA VAL A 157 -0.70 17.77 0.61
C VAL A 157 -0.54 19.28 0.77
N MET A 158 -0.27 19.72 1.99
CA MET A 158 -0.11 21.12 2.36
C MET A 158 1.30 21.42 2.83
N THR A 159 1.74 22.66 2.66
CA THR A 159 2.97 23.17 3.26
C THR A 159 2.65 24.08 4.45
N VAL A 160 3.28 23.84 5.59
CA VAL A 160 3.14 24.70 6.78
C VAL A 160 3.99 25.96 6.61
N ILE A 161 3.36 27.13 6.53
CA ILE A 161 4.04 28.42 6.39
C ILE A 161 4.42 28.99 7.76
N ASP A 162 3.51 28.89 8.73
CA ASP A 162 3.70 29.40 10.08
C ASP A 162 2.85 28.64 11.10
N VAL A 163 3.11 28.88 12.38
CA VAL A 163 2.36 28.32 13.51
C VAL A 163 1.90 29.46 14.41
N VAL A 164 0.61 29.47 14.76
CA VAL A 164 -0.02 30.51 15.58
C VAL A 164 -0.75 29.90 16.78
N GLU A 165 -0.87 30.68 17.85
CA GLU A 165 -1.77 30.33 18.96
C GLU A 165 -3.22 30.61 18.60
N ASN A 166 -4.10 29.69 18.99
CA ASN A 166 -5.53 29.84 18.82
C ASN A 166 -6.06 30.83 19.86
N SER A 167 -6.39 32.05 19.41
CA SER A 167 -6.93 33.11 20.27
C SER A 167 -8.23 32.75 20.98
N LYS A 168 -8.99 31.76 20.45
CA LYS A 168 -10.23 31.26 21.04
C LYS A 168 -10.03 30.14 22.06
N PHE A 169 -8.81 29.58 22.17
CA PHE A 169 -8.53 28.43 23.02
C PHE A 169 -8.81 28.69 24.51
N LEU A 170 -8.52 29.88 25.02
CA LEU A 170 -8.84 30.22 26.42
C LEU A 170 -10.27 30.74 26.59
N LYS A 171 -10.75 31.52 25.63
CA LYS A 171 -12.05 32.22 25.70
C LYS A 171 -13.25 31.27 25.67
N ASP A 172 -13.18 30.20 24.86
CA ASP A 172 -14.32 29.32 24.64
C ASP A 172 -14.30 28.05 25.53
N ARG A 173 -13.19 27.82 26.25
CA ARG A 173 -12.91 26.53 26.90
C ARG A 173 -13.64 26.29 28.21
N ARG A 174 -13.89 27.34 28.99
CA ARG A 174 -14.62 27.25 30.28
C ARG A 174 -15.84 28.15 30.29
N ASP A 175 -16.91 27.69 30.94
CA ASP A 175 -18.05 28.56 31.21
C ASP A 175 -17.64 29.68 32.17
N PRO A 176 -17.87 30.97 31.85
CA PRO A 176 -17.56 32.08 32.75
C PRO A 176 -18.28 32.01 34.10
N LYS A 177 -19.42 31.31 34.18
CA LYS A 177 -20.25 31.21 35.39
C LYS A 177 -19.79 30.09 36.33
N ASP A 178 -19.56 28.91 35.79
CA ASP A 178 -19.35 27.69 36.59
C ASP A 178 -17.93 27.11 36.49
N GLY A 179 -17.08 27.66 35.61
CA GLY A 179 -15.71 27.19 35.39
C GLY A 179 -15.59 25.79 34.74
N THR A 180 -16.72 25.13 34.44
CA THR A 180 -16.76 23.81 33.80
C THR A 180 -16.23 23.87 32.37
N LEU A 181 -15.51 22.82 31.96
CA LEU A 181 -15.00 22.65 30.59
C LEU A 181 -16.16 22.49 29.60
N LYS A 182 -16.43 23.55 28.83
CA LYS A 182 -17.52 23.61 27.84
C LYS A 182 -17.07 23.15 26.46
N LYS A 183 -15.85 23.50 26.08
CA LYS A 183 -15.31 23.26 24.75
C LYS A 183 -13.87 22.78 24.85
N ASP A 184 -13.56 21.68 24.18
CA ASP A 184 -12.20 21.24 23.94
C ASP A 184 -11.81 21.61 22.51
N SER A 185 -10.70 22.32 22.36
CA SER A 185 -10.19 22.80 21.08
C SER A 185 -8.66 22.80 21.11
N CYS A 186 -8.03 22.89 19.94
CA CYS A 186 -6.58 22.85 19.85
C CYS A 186 -5.96 24.22 20.21
N LYS A 187 -4.85 24.20 20.99
CA LYS A 187 -4.11 25.41 21.40
C LYS A 187 -3.35 26.05 20.23
N PHE A 188 -2.79 25.25 19.33
CA PHE A 188 -1.96 25.73 18.23
C PHE A 188 -2.59 25.38 16.88
N LEU A 189 -2.49 26.32 15.94
CA LEU A 189 -2.96 26.15 14.58
C LEU A 189 -1.77 26.33 13.63
N LEU A 190 -1.69 25.44 12.65
CA LEU A 190 -0.77 25.51 11.54
C LEU A 190 -1.40 26.37 10.45
N LYS A 191 -0.68 27.39 9.98
CA LYS A 191 -1.05 28.12 8.78
C LYS A 191 -0.56 27.31 7.57
N CYS A 192 -1.48 26.60 6.94
CA CYS A 192 -1.20 25.69 5.85
C CYS A 192 -1.52 26.33 4.49
N LYS A 193 -0.71 26.04 3.48
CA LYS A 193 -0.92 26.45 2.09
C LYS A 193 -0.92 25.24 1.16
N TRP A 194 -1.85 25.21 0.22
CA TRP A 194 -1.92 24.18 -0.83
C TRP A 194 -2.36 24.79 -2.16
N PHE A 195 -2.09 24.05 -3.23
CA PHE A 195 -2.57 24.43 -4.56
C PHE A 195 -4.06 24.13 -4.68
N ASN A 196 -4.85 25.15 -5.02
CA ASN A 196 -6.29 25.03 -5.26
C ASN A 196 -6.53 24.96 -6.78
N PRO A 197 -6.89 23.79 -7.32
CA PRO A 197 -7.06 23.63 -8.76
C PRO A 197 -8.26 24.41 -9.29
N SER A 198 -9.33 24.58 -8.50
CA SER A 198 -10.49 25.38 -8.90
C SER A 198 -10.17 26.86 -9.08
N LYS A 199 -9.24 27.41 -8.30
CA LYS A 199 -8.81 28.81 -8.38
C LYS A 199 -7.53 29.02 -9.19
N GLN A 200 -6.88 27.95 -9.65
CA GLN A 200 -5.54 27.96 -10.25
C GLN A 200 -4.51 28.77 -9.43
N SER A 201 -4.66 28.79 -8.11
CA SER A 201 -3.85 29.61 -7.20
C SER A 201 -3.71 28.90 -5.86
N PHE A 202 -2.92 29.47 -4.95
CA PHE A 202 -2.77 28.90 -3.62
C PHE A 202 -3.91 29.32 -2.70
N SER A 203 -4.41 28.38 -1.91
CA SER A 203 -5.31 28.65 -0.78
C SER A 203 -4.56 28.47 0.53
N GLU A 204 -4.98 29.22 1.54
CA GLU A 204 -4.43 29.17 2.90
C GLU A 204 -5.56 28.99 3.91
N ASP A 205 -5.33 28.18 4.94
CA ASP A 205 -6.25 28.04 6.08
C ASP A 205 -5.48 27.64 7.34
N PHE A 206 -6.12 27.84 8.49
CA PHE A 206 -5.61 27.48 9.81
C PHE A 206 -6.15 26.12 10.23
N ILE A 207 -5.24 25.16 10.41
CA ILE A 207 -5.56 23.76 10.70
C ILE A 207 -4.92 23.36 12.04
N PRO A 208 -5.67 22.74 12.97
CA PRO A 208 -5.10 22.19 14.19
C PRO A 208 -3.91 21.25 13.93
N PHE A 209 -2.82 21.38 14.70
CA PHE A 209 -1.64 20.54 14.46
C PHE A 209 -1.86 19.05 14.76
N ASN A 210 -2.84 18.74 15.61
CA ASN A 210 -3.11 17.39 16.11
C ASN A 210 -4.05 16.57 15.20
N ILE A 211 -4.50 17.14 14.08
CA ILE A 211 -5.35 16.43 13.10
C ILE A 211 -4.63 16.15 11.79
N VAL A 212 -3.36 16.54 11.69
CA VAL A 212 -2.53 16.35 10.51
C VAL A 212 -1.41 15.36 10.77
N GLU A 213 -0.94 14.76 9.70
CA GLU A 213 0.19 13.84 9.67
C GLU A 213 1.29 14.45 8.80
N GLU A 214 2.54 14.25 9.22
CA GLU A 214 3.70 14.68 8.42
C GLU A 214 3.85 13.78 7.21
N VAL A 215 4.04 14.39 6.03
CA VAL A 215 4.32 13.64 4.81
C VAL A 215 5.82 13.42 4.72
N ILE A 216 6.24 12.17 4.90
CA ILE A 216 7.63 11.76 4.87
C ILE A 216 7.84 10.78 3.71
N PHE A 217 8.78 11.12 2.83
CA PHE A 217 9.26 10.24 1.78
C PHE A 217 10.62 9.68 2.18
N ASP A 218 10.79 8.37 2.06
CA ASP A 218 12.07 7.70 2.22
C ASP A 218 12.94 8.00 1.00
N GLN A 219 13.68 9.12 1.06
CA GLN A 219 14.49 9.60 -0.06
C GLN A 219 15.62 8.62 -0.38
N GLU A 220 16.20 7.96 0.61
CA GLU A 220 17.25 6.95 0.40
C GLU A 220 16.73 5.78 -0.44
N LYS A 221 15.56 5.22 -0.08
CA LYS A 221 14.93 4.18 -0.90
C LYS A 221 14.57 4.67 -2.30
N ILE A 222 14.07 5.90 -2.43
CA ILE A 222 13.74 6.49 -3.75
C ILE A 222 14.99 6.59 -4.62
N ASP A 223 16.09 7.10 -4.08
CA ASP A 223 17.36 7.28 -4.81
C ASP A 223 17.93 5.92 -5.26
N ILE A 224 17.89 4.90 -4.39
CA ILE A 224 18.30 3.54 -4.71
C ILE A 224 17.48 2.99 -5.89
N ILE A 225 16.16 3.20 -5.89
CA ILE A 225 15.28 2.72 -6.96
C ILE A 225 15.56 3.46 -8.27
N GLN A 226 15.70 4.79 -8.23
CA GLN A 226 15.97 5.59 -9.43
C GLN A 226 17.29 5.18 -10.11
N LEU A 227 18.33 4.94 -9.31
CA LEU A 227 19.60 4.40 -9.79
C LEU A 227 19.46 3.00 -10.40
N GLY A 228 18.59 2.15 -9.85
CA GLY A 228 18.33 0.82 -10.39
C GLY A 228 17.50 0.83 -11.67
N MET A 229 16.47 1.68 -11.77
CA MET A 229 15.62 1.82 -12.97
C MET A 229 16.44 2.28 -14.18
N SER A 230 17.33 3.26 -13.98
CA SER A 230 18.17 3.80 -15.05
C SER A 230 19.15 2.75 -15.61
N GLY A 231 19.54 1.78 -14.78
CA GLY A 231 20.45 0.71 -15.14
C GLY A 231 19.78 -0.64 -15.43
N SER A 232 18.44 -0.73 -15.43
CA SER A 232 17.68 -2.01 -15.52
C SER A 232 18.18 -3.06 -14.52
N LYS A 233 18.51 -2.62 -13.30
CA LYS A 233 19.09 -3.48 -12.27
C LYS A 233 18.02 -4.31 -11.59
N LEU A 234 18.43 -5.51 -11.17
CA LEU A 234 17.62 -6.35 -10.31
C LEU A 234 17.71 -5.90 -8.85
N PHE A 235 16.65 -6.16 -8.11
CA PHE A 235 16.56 -6.00 -6.68
C PHE A 235 16.25 -7.34 -6.03
N LYS A 236 16.77 -7.55 -4.82
CA LYS A 236 16.40 -8.69 -3.97
C LYS A 236 15.26 -8.30 -3.06
N ILE A 237 14.32 -9.22 -2.88
CA ILE A 237 13.30 -9.13 -1.82
C ILE A 237 13.41 -10.40 -0.98
N PRO A 238 13.49 -10.29 0.36
CA PRO A 238 13.42 -11.44 1.26
C PRO A 238 12.14 -12.24 1.04
N LYS A 239 12.29 -13.51 0.67
CA LYS A 239 11.18 -14.43 0.45
C LYS A 239 11.66 -15.88 0.47
N ILE A 240 11.38 -16.56 1.58
CA ILE A 240 11.76 -17.96 1.75
C ILE A 240 10.89 -18.86 0.85
N THR A 241 11.55 -19.70 0.05
CA THR A 241 10.92 -20.71 -0.82
C THR A 241 11.63 -22.05 -0.63
N PRO A 242 11.03 -23.03 0.07
CA PRO A 242 11.62 -24.34 0.28
C PRO A 242 11.52 -25.20 -1.01
N PHE A 243 12.45 -26.15 -1.16
CA PHE A 243 12.39 -27.13 -2.24
C PHE A 243 11.73 -28.44 -1.78
N GLU A 244 10.68 -28.86 -2.50
CA GLU A 244 10.03 -30.16 -2.27
C GLU A 244 11.04 -31.29 -2.48
N GLY A 245 11.06 -32.27 -1.56
CA GLY A 245 12.02 -33.38 -1.57
C GLY A 245 13.42 -33.03 -1.08
N HIS A 246 13.72 -31.75 -0.83
CA HIS A 246 15.03 -31.28 -0.37
C HIS A 246 14.91 -30.33 0.86
N PRO A 247 14.61 -30.85 2.06
CA PRO A 247 14.27 -30.03 3.23
C PRO A 247 15.41 -29.15 3.77
N LYS A 248 16.66 -29.36 3.31
CA LYS A 248 17.83 -28.55 3.69
C LYS A 248 18.20 -27.48 2.66
N SER A 249 17.56 -27.46 1.48
CA SER A 249 17.81 -26.44 0.46
C SER A 249 16.56 -25.56 0.28
N GLN A 250 16.78 -24.25 0.37
CA GLN A 250 15.75 -23.24 0.19
C GLN A 250 16.37 -22.01 -0.45
N ILE A 251 15.52 -21.23 -1.10
CA ILE A 251 15.85 -19.88 -1.53
C ILE A 251 15.39 -18.90 -0.46
N ASN A 252 16.21 -17.91 -0.13
CA ASN A 252 15.89 -16.89 0.85
C ASN A 252 15.41 -15.58 0.21
N ASN A 253 15.72 -15.35 -1.07
CA ASN A 253 15.41 -14.11 -1.77
C ASN A 253 14.75 -14.37 -3.14
N THR A 254 13.78 -13.53 -3.50
CA THR A 254 13.29 -13.43 -4.88
C THR A 254 13.93 -12.23 -5.57
N LEU A 255 14.13 -12.34 -6.89
CA LEU A 255 14.63 -11.23 -7.70
C LEU A 255 13.47 -10.51 -8.36
N VAL A 256 13.53 -9.19 -8.38
CA VAL A 256 12.53 -8.34 -9.00
C VAL A 256 13.16 -7.23 -9.82
N GLU A 257 12.42 -6.80 -10.83
CA GLU A 257 12.73 -5.62 -11.63
C GLU A 257 11.67 -4.56 -11.35
N ILE A 258 12.08 -3.37 -10.94
CA ILE A 258 11.14 -2.26 -10.72
C ILE A 258 10.84 -1.62 -12.07
N ILE A 259 9.55 -1.57 -12.41
CA ILE A 259 9.04 -1.08 -13.69
C ILE A 259 8.65 0.40 -13.57
N ASN A 260 7.90 0.75 -12.52
CA ASN A 260 7.36 2.10 -12.34
C ASN A 260 7.31 2.50 -10.87
N ILE A 261 7.40 3.80 -10.63
CA ILE A 261 7.13 4.46 -9.34
C ILE A 261 5.91 5.36 -9.54
N ILE A 262 4.93 5.25 -8.66
CA ILE A 262 3.66 5.98 -8.72
C ILE A 262 3.48 6.74 -7.41
N LEU A 263 3.39 8.07 -7.49
CA LEU A 263 3.02 8.90 -6.34
C LEU A 263 1.48 8.97 -6.22
N LEU A 264 0.96 8.45 -5.13
CA LEU A 264 -0.46 8.48 -4.75
C LEU A 264 -0.68 9.52 -3.66
N ASN A 265 -0.74 10.79 -4.08
CA ASN A 265 -0.86 11.96 -3.20
C ASN A 265 0.34 12.11 -2.24
N HIS A 266 0.34 11.40 -1.12
CA HIS A 266 1.41 11.38 -0.10
C HIS A 266 2.05 10.00 0.08
N LYS A 267 1.56 8.94 -0.59
CA LYS A 267 2.16 7.59 -0.54
C LYS A 267 2.83 7.22 -1.86
N VAL A 268 3.98 6.58 -1.80
CA VAL A 268 4.67 6.06 -2.99
C VAL A 268 4.34 4.59 -3.18
N ARG A 269 3.89 4.23 -4.37
CA ARG A 269 3.63 2.84 -4.77
C ARG A 269 4.61 2.46 -5.87
N ILE A 270 5.24 1.31 -5.70
CA ILE A 270 6.11 0.76 -6.72
C ILE A 270 5.40 -0.37 -7.47
N VAL A 271 5.71 -0.51 -8.75
CA VAL A 271 5.25 -1.59 -9.60
C VAL A 271 6.48 -2.36 -10.05
N TYR A 272 6.50 -3.67 -9.80
CA TYR A 272 7.66 -4.51 -10.07
C TYR A 272 7.25 -5.83 -10.72
N SER A 273 8.13 -6.37 -11.56
CA SER A 273 8.03 -7.71 -12.13
C SER A 273 8.83 -8.68 -11.28
N ASP A 274 8.17 -9.74 -10.81
CA ASP A 274 8.83 -10.83 -10.09
C ASP A 274 9.47 -11.80 -11.09
N TYR A 275 10.80 -11.96 -11.02
CA TYR A 275 11.56 -12.70 -12.03
C TYR A 275 11.22 -14.20 -12.08
N PHE A 276 10.79 -14.78 -10.96
CA PHE A 276 10.48 -16.21 -10.86
C PHE A 276 9.05 -16.51 -11.31
N SER A 277 8.11 -15.67 -10.86
CA SER A 277 6.68 -15.84 -11.19
C SER A 277 6.27 -15.19 -12.51
N LYS A 278 7.09 -14.29 -13.04
CA LYS A 278 6.82 -13.41 -14.20
C LYS A 278 5.53 -12.61 -14.05
N LYS A 279 5.11 -12.36 -12.81
CA LYS A 279 3.91 -11.58 -12.49
C LYS A 279 4.30 -10.16 -12.12
N VAL A 280 3.58 -9.20 -12.68
CA VAL A 280 3.62 -7.81 -12.24
C VAL A 280 2.83 -7.69 -10.93
N LYS A 281 3.48 -7.11 -9.93
CA LYS A 281 2.93 -6.84 -8.60
C LYS A 281 3.15 -5.37 -8.27
N SER A 282 2.57 -4.94 -7.16
CA SER A 282 2.84 -3.62 -6.61
C SER A 282 2.76 -3.64 -5.09
N ALA A 283 3.50 -2.74 -4.46
CA ALA A 283 3.56 -2.57 -3.02
C ALA A 283 3.75 -1.08 -2.69
N TYR A 284 3.39 -0.65 -1.48
CA TYR A 284 3.80 0.65 -0.98
C TYR A 284 5.29 0.62 -0.67
N LEU A 285 6.00 1.72 -0.94
CA LEU A 285 7.45 1.81 -0.74
C LEU A 285 7.86 1.60 0.73
N GLN A 286 7.00 2.06 1.65
CA GLN A 286 7.22 1.92 3.10
C GLN A 286 7.28 0.45 3.52
N ASP A 287 6.35 -0.37 3.01
CA ASP A 287 6.24 -1.80 3.30
C ASP A 287 7.15 -2.66 2.40
N PHE A 288 7.89 -2.04 1.48
CA PHE A 288 8.73 -2.75 0.54
C PHE A 288 10.15 -2.82 1.07
N ASP A 289 10.53 -4.02 1.49
CA ASP A 289 11.88 -4.37 1.91
C ASP A 289 12.66 -4.96 0.75
N PHE A 290 13.76 -4.31 0.39
CA PHE A 290 14.54 -4.69 -0.78
C PHE A 290 16.00 -4.25 -0.68
N GLU A 291 16.86 -4.99 -1.38
CA GLU A 291 18.27 -4.65 -1.54
C GLU A 291 18.60 -4.46 -3.02
N SER A 292 19.39 -3.44 -3.33
CA SER A 292 19.88 -3.23 -4.69
C SER A 292 20.96 -4.24 -5.05
N THR A 293 20.94 -4.71 -6.29
CA THR A 293 22.02 -5.53 -6.85
C THR A 293 22.79 -4.75 -7.91
N LYS A 294 23.97 -5.25 -8.28
CA LYS A 294 24.76 -4.70 -9.39
C LYS A 294 24.43 -5.37 -10.74
N PHE A 295 23.56 -6.37 -10.74
CA PHE A 295 23.33 -7.24 -11.89
C PHE A 295 22.09 -6.83 -12.68
N GLN A 296 22.17 -7.01 -13.99
CA GLN A 296 21.01 -7.06 -14.88
C GLN A 296 20.58 -8.51 -15.10
N ILE A 297 19.36 -8.73 -15.58
CA ILE A 297 18.83 -10.06 -15.89
C ILE A 297 19.75 -10.82 -16.86
N THR A 298 20.28 -10.12 -17.87
CA THR A 298 21.16 -10.69 -18.88
C THR A 298 22.48 -11.19 -18.31
N ASP A 299 22.96 -10.65 -17.19
CA ASP A 299 24.22 -11.03 -16.57
C ASP A 299 24.11 -12.40 -15.85
N LEU A 300 22.88 -12.81 -15.51
CA LEU A 300 22.61 -13.97 -14.68
C LEU A 300 22.45 -15.26 -15.48
N ALA A 301 22.38 -15.19 -16.81
CA ALA A 301 22.22 -16.34 -17.69
C ALA A 301 23.40 -16.49 -18.65
N LYS A 302 23.94 -17.71 -18.75
CA LYS A 302 25.00 -18.08 -19.69
C LYS A 302 24.59 -19.32 -20.48
N ASN A 303 25.30 -19.59 -21.57
CA ASN A 303 25.16 -20.80 -22.37
C ASN A 303 23.69 -21.00 -22.81
N LYS A 304 23.15 -20.03 -23.55
CA LYS A 304 21.80 -20.10 -24.09
C LYS A 304 21.77 -21.09 -25.27
N PHE A 305 20.84 -22.04 -25.22
CA PHE A 305 20.60 -23.06 -26.24
C PHE A 305 19.16 -22.98 -26.74
N PRO A 306 18.90 -23.20 -28.04
CA PRO A 306 19.91 -23.30 -29.11
C PRO A 306 20.64 -21.97 -29.28
N ASP A 307 21.94 -22.05 -29.59
CA ASP A 307 22.76 -20.88 -29.87
C ASP A 307 22.78 -20.64 -31.39
N TYR A 308 21.98 -19.67 -31.83
CA TYR A 308 21.88 -19.28 -33.24
C TYR A 308 23.07 -18.44 -33.73
N SER A 309 23.98 -18.03 -32.84
CA SER A 309 25.19 -17.29 -33.21
C SER A 309 26.33 -18.18 -33.71
N SER A 310 26.28 -19.47 -33.37
CA SER A 310 27.25 -20.48 -33.81
C SER A 310 26.72 -21.28 -35.01
N SER A 311 27.61 -21.70 -35.91
CA SER A 311 27.26 -22.57 -37.05
C SER A 311 26.97 -24.03 -36.67
N VAL A 312 27.08 -24.37 -35.38
CA VAL A 312 26.86 -25.72 -34.84
C VAL A 312 25.47 -25.77 -34.22
N PHE A 313 24.58 -26.61 -34.77
CA PHE A 313 23.26 -26.84 -34.20
C PHE A 313 23.40 -27.58 -32.85
N ASN A 314 23.29 -26.84 -31.76
CA ASN A 314 23.34 -27.39 -30.41
C ASN A 314 21.95 -27.88 -29.98
N ASP A 315 21.74 -29.19 -30.07
CA ASP A 315 20.49 -29.86 -29.68
C ASP A 315 20.35 -29.89 -28.14
N ILE A 316 19.30 -29.26 -27.62
CA ILE A 316 18.96 -29.22 -26.20
C ILE A 316 18.83 -30.64 -25.63
N LYS A 317 18.39 -31.61 -26.44
CA LYS A 317 18.17 -32.99 -26.00
C LYS A 317 19.45 -33.69 -25.54
N LYS A 318 20.61 -33.21 -25.97
CA LYS A 318 21.91 -33.81 -25.64
C LYS A 318 22.60 -33.15 -24.43
N LEU A 319 21.99 -32.12 -23.84
CA LEU A 319 22.59 -31.39 -22.74
C LEU A 319 22.41 -32.13 -21.40
N SER A 320 23.41 -32.05 -20.53
CA SER A 320 23.36 -32.60 -19.16
C SER A 320 22.51 -31.72 -18.22
N TRP A 321 21.77 -32.36 -17.32
CA TRP A 321 20.94 -31.72 -16.29
C TRP A 321 21.46 -32.15 -14.93
N GLU A 322 21.89 -31.19 -14.11
CA GLU A 322 22.59 -31.46 -12.86
C GLU A 322 21.71 -31.12 -11.64
N GLN A 323 21.97 -31.80 -10.52
CA GLN A 323 21.16 -31.74 -9.31
C GLN A 323 21.39 -30.47 -8.46
N ASP A 324 22.44 -29.69 -8.69
CA ASP A 324 22.71 -28.47 -7.89
C ASP A 324 22.89 -27.23 -8.76
N LYS A 325 22.38 -27.24 -9.99
CA LYS A 325 22.46 -26.11 -10.92
C LYS A 325 21.10 -25.56 -11.26
N PHE A 326 21.06 -24.25 -11.38
CA PHE A 326 19.88 -23.53 -11.85
C PHE A 326 19.88 -23.38 -13.37
N TYR A 327 18.74 -23.66 -13.98
CA TYR A 327 18.50 -23.50 -15.40
C TYR A 327 17.28 -22.63 -15.64
N GLU A 328 17.40 -21.70 -16.58
CA GLU A 328 16.25 -21.02 -17.15
C GLU A 328 15.81 -21.75 -18.41
N ILE A 329 14.53 -22.10 -18.52
CA ILE A 329 13.97 -22.82 -19.66
C ILE A 329 12.76 -22.09 -20.24
N ASN A 330 12.63 -22.16 -21.56
CA ASN A 330 11.41 -21.81 -22.28
C ASN A 330 10.66 -23.09 -22.60
N TYR A 331 9.45 -23.22 -22.06
CA TYR A 331 8.67 -24.47 -22.07
C TYR A 331 7.27 -24.24 -22.61
N THR A 332 6.86 -25.08 -23.57
CA THR A 332 5.50 -25.09 -24.12
C THR A 332 4.72 -26.29 -23.57
N ASP A 333 3.61 -26.04 -22.89
CA ASP A 333 2.80 -27.12 -22.33
C ASP A 333 1.99 -27.87 -23.41
N ARG A 334 1.27 -28.93 -23.01
CA ARG A 334 0.42 -29.71 -23.93
C ARG A 334 -0.70 -28.89 -24.58
N LYS A 335 -1.07 -27.74 -24.00
CA LYS A 335 -2.09 -26.82 -24.52
C LYS A 335 -1.47 -25.73 -25.40
N GLY A 336 -0.18 -25.82 -25.72
CA GLY A 336 0.54 -24.82 -26.53
C GLY A 336 0.87 -23.54 -25.78
N ARG A 337 0.72 -23.49 -24.45
CA ARG A 337 1.02 -22.29 -23.67
C ARG A 337 2.51 -22.21 -23.39
N PHE A 338 3.11 -21.11 -23.84
CA PHE A 338 4.50 -20.77 -23.60
C PHE A 338 4.71 -20.26 -22.17
N THR A 339 5.75 -20.74 -21.51
CA THR A 339 6.18 -20.27 -20.18
C THR A 339 7.69 -20.27 -20.04
N GLN A 340 8.26 -19.17 -19.53
CA GLN A 340 9.65 -19.12 -19.07
C GLN A 340 9.70 -19.57 -17.60
N ARG A 341 10.65 -20.42 -17.25
CA ARG A 341 10.74 -21.04 -15.91
C ARG A 341 12.18 -21.14 -15.44
N ILE A 342 12.37 -21.07 -14.14
CA ILE A 342 13.63 -21.43 -13.50
C ILE A 342 13.44 -22.76 -12.79
N ILE A 343 14.32 -23.70 -13.08
CA ILE A 343 14.33 -25.05 -12.51
C ILE A 343 15.69 -25.38 -11.90
N THR A 344 15.70 -26.24 -10.89
CA THR A 344 16.91 -26.74 -10.21
C THR A 344 16.66 -28.17 -9.70
N ASN A 345 17.69 -28.82 -9.16
CA ASN A 345 17.61 -30.19 -8.69
C ASN A 345 17.11 -31.14 -9.77
N CYS A 346 17.70 -31.02 -10.95
CA CYS A 346 17.23 -31.74 -12.13
C CYS A 346 17.70 -33.19 -12.11
N SER A 347 16.81 -34.10 -12.49
CA SER A 347 17.11 -35.47 -12.85
C SER A 347 16.38 -35.86 -14.13
N THR A 348 16.96 -36.78 -14.90
CA THR A 348 16.38 -37.24 -16.16
C THR A 348 15.80 -38.63 -15.98
N SER A 349 14.60 -38.87 -16.48
CA SER A 349 13.97 -40.19 -16.47
C SER A 349 13.21 -40.42 -17.77
N THR A 350 13.27 -41.64 -18.29
CA THR A 350 12.54 -42.04 -19.50
C THR A 350 11.38 -42.93 -19.08
N PHE A 351 10.20 -42.68 -19.64
CA PHE A 351 9.01 -43.48 -19.42
C PHE A 351 8.43 -43.88 -20.77
N GLU A 352 7.95 -45.11 -20.88
CA GLU A 352 7.14 -45.54 -22.02
C GLU A 352 5.74 -44.92 -21.91
N ASN A 353 5.25 -44.35 -23.01
CA ASN A 353 3.86 -43.89 -23.08
C ASN A 353 2.92 -45.06 -23.46
N GLU A 354 1.62 -44.79 -23.54
CA GLU A 354 0.59 -45.76 -23.94
C GLU A 354 0.80 -46.35 -25.35
N ASP A 355 1.65 -45.71 -26.18
CA ASP A 355 1.99 -46.12 -27.54
C ASP A 355 3.37 -46.82 -27.62
N GLU A 356 3.96 -47.24 -26.49
CA GLU A 356 5.31 -47.85 -26.39
C GLU A 356 6.45 -46.93 -26.89
N ILE A 357 6.20 -45.62 -26.95
CA ILE A 357 7.21 -44.61 -27.30
C ILE A 357 7.87 -44.11 -26.02
N GLU A 358 9.18 -44.29 -25.93
CA GLU A 358 10.00 -43.71 -24.86
C GLU A 358 9.96 -42.16 -24.90
N GLU A 359 9.41 -41.56 -23.85
CA GLU A 359 9.45 -40.13 -23.61
C GLU A 359 10.41 -39.79 -22.47
N THR A 360 11.40 -38.92 -22.75
CA THR A 360 12.30 -38.40 -21.72
C THR A 360 11.70 -37.19 -21.01
N PHE A 361 11.77 -37.22 -19.68
CA PHE A 361 11.35 -36.15 -18.78
C PHE A 361 12.52 -35.63 -17.96
N ILE A 362 12.50 -34.33 -17.69
CA ILE A 362 13.30 -33.67 -16.66
C ILE A 362 12.42 -33.49 -15.43
N ILE A 363 12.79 -34.13 -14.34
CA ILE A 363 12.16 -34.01 -13.03
C ILE A 363 12.96 -32.96 -12.25
N ALA A 364 12.33 -31.85 -11.88
CA ALA A 364 13.04 -30.73 -11.26
C ALA A 364 12.14 -29.89 -10.34
N ASN A 365 12.73 -29.23 -9.34
CA ASN A 365 12.05 -28.21 -8.56
C ASN A 365 11.86 -26.94 -9.42
N CYS A 366 10.67 -26.34 -9.38
CA CYS A 366 10.32 -25.21 -10.24
C CYS A 366 9.94 -23.96 -9.44
N LEU A 367 10.67 -22.85 -9.65
CA LEU A 367 10.44 -21.59 -8.91
C LEU A 367 9.10 -20.93 -9.28
N LEU A 368 8.63 -21.10 -10.51
CA LEU A 368 7.28 -20.66 -10.92
C LEU A 368 6.19 -21.35 -10.08
N ARG A 369 6.49 -22.56 -9.56
CA ARG A 369 5.62 -23.37 -8.72
C ARG A 369 6.11 -23.44 -7.27
N LYS A 370 6.76 -22.38 -6.80
CA LYS A 370 7.18 -22.22 -5.40
C LYS A 370 8.10 -23.35 -4.88
N GLY A 371 8.93 -23.91 -5.75
CA GLY A 371 9.88 -24.96 -5.36
C GLY A 371 9.33 -26.38 -5.41
N ASP A 372 8.08 -26.58 -5.82
CA ASP A 372 7.53 -27.92 -6.02
C ASP A 372 8.22 -28.68 -7.17
N ILE A 373 8.25 -30.02 -7.07
CA ILE A 373 8.75 -30.93 -8.12
C ILE A 373 7.77 -30.95 -9.29
N ARG A 374 8.31 -30.85 -10.52
CA ARG A 374 7.53 -30.92 -11.76
C ARG A 374 8.26 -31.79 -12.79
N HIS A 375 7.45 -32.43 -13.64
CA HIS A 375 7.89 -33.26 -14.74
C HIS A 375 7.79 -32.48 -16.06
N PHE A 376 8.93 -32.23 -16.70
CA PHE A 376 9.02 -31.49 -17.96
C PHE A 376 9.41 -32.45 -19.08
N ARG A 377 8.54 -32.61 -20.07
CA ARG A 377 8.89 -33.32 -21.31
C ARG A 377 10.06 -32.62 -21.99
N LEU A 378 11.16 -33.34 -22.23
CA LEU A 378 12.37 -32.76 -22.83
C LEU A 378 12.08 -32.16 -24.22
N LYS A 379 11.24 -32.83 -25.02
CA LYS A 379 10.83 -32.35 -26.35
C LYS A 379 10.05 -31.02 -26.35
N ASN A 380 9.52 -30.60 -25.20
CA ASN A 380 8.75 -29.38 -25.04
C ASN A 380 9.61 -28.20 -24.51
N ILE A 381 10.89 -28.43 -24.21
CA ILE A 381 11.84 -27.39 -23.85
C ILE A 381 12.42 -26.82 -25.15
N ILE A 382 12.11 -25.55 -25.42
CA ILE A 382 12.46 -24.84 -26.66
C ILE A 382 13.79 -24.12 -26.50
N GLU A 383 14.04 -23.55 -25.32
CA GLU A 383 15.32 -22.92 -24.99
C GLU A 383 15.75 -23.30 -23.58
N ARG A 384 17.07 -23.31 -23.37
CA ARG A 384 17.70 -23.49 -22.06
C ARG A 384 18.88 -22.54 -21.91
N SER A 385 18.97 -21.85 -20.78
CA SER A 385 20.17 -21.17 -20.32
C SER A 385 20.60 -21.73 -18.97
N THR A 386 21.90 -21.71 -18.69
CA THR A 386 22.43 -22.05 -17.36
C THR A 386 22.60 -20.77 -16.56
N LEU A 387 22.03 -20.72 -15.36
CA LEU A 387 22.16 -19.55 -14.50
C LEU A 387 23.53 -19.55 -13.80
N THR A 388 24.07 -18.36 -13.54
CA THR A 388 25.43 -18.20 -13.01
C THR A 388 25.50 -18.46 -11.50
N LYS A 389 26.72 -18.64 -10.98
CA LYS A 389 26.95 -18.62 -9.52
C LYS A 389 26.52 -17.29 -8.88
N ASP A 390 26.60 -16.20 -9.63
CA ASP A 390 26.10 -14.91 -9.17
C ASP A 390 24.59 -14.97 -8.92
N PHE A 391 23.82 -15.61 -9.82
CA PHE A 391 22.40 -15.85 -9.59
C PHE A 391 22.17 -16.62 -8.27
N GLU A 392 22.89 -17.72 -8.05
CA GLU A 392 22.79 -18.53 -6.82
C GLU A 392 23.07 -17.69 -5.56
N ASN A 393 24.15 -16.91 -5.57
CA ASN A 393 24.51 -16.00 -4.46
C ASN A 393 23.48 -14.88 -4.23
N LEU A 394 22.67 -14.54 -5.24
CA LEU A 394 21.65 -13.53 -5.08
C LEU A 394 20.39 -14.08 -4.39
N ILE A 395 20.12 -15.37 -4.52
CA ILE A 395 18.85 -16.00 -4.11
C ILE A 395 18.98 -16.81 -2.81
N MET A 396 20.15 -17.38 -2.56
CA MET A 396 20.53 -18.01 -1.28
C MET A 396 20.83 -16.94 -0.24
#